data_AF-A0A0D0P3R2-F1
#
_entry.id   AF-A0A0D0P3R2-F1
#
_cell.length_a   1.000
_cell.length_b   1.000
_cell.length_c   1.000
_cell.angle_alpha   90.00
_cell.angle_beta   90.00
_cell.angle_gamma   90.00
#
_symmetry.space_group_name_H-M   'P 1'
#
loop_
_entity.id
_entity.type
_entity.pdbx_description
1 polymer ?
#
loop_
_entity_poly.entity_id
_entity_poly.type
_entity_poly.pdbx_seq_one_letter_code
_entity_poly.pdbx_strand_id
1 'polypeptide(L)' 'MSPDPVVVTVDRTRCIGSGLCARTAPDALALGPDGRAVPVHPTATPSHTLTEAAEMCPVEAIAVHHATTGELLAPIW' A
#
# COMPACT_ATOMS: atom_id res chain seq x y z
N MET A 1 -9.79 9.16 19.24
CA MET A 1 -9.25 9.78 18.02
C MET A 1 -9.30 8.73 16.95
N SER A 2 -10.21 8.83 15.97
CA SER A 2 -10.18 7.93 14.82
C SER A 2 -8.86 8.14 14.09
N PRO A 3 -8.14 7.07 13.71
CA PRO A 3 -6.94 7.23 12.92
C PRO A 3 -7.30 7.90 11.59
N ASP A 4 -6.54 8.93 11.22
CA ASP A 4 -6.71 9.63 9.95
C ASP A 4 -6.59 8.62 8.80
N PRO A 5 -7.55 8.58 7.84
CA PRO A 5 -7.51 7.59 6.76
C PRO A 5 -6.24 7.77 5.91
N VAL A 6 -5.83 6.70 5.22
CA VAL A 6 -4.65 6.73 4.35
C VAL A 6 -5.02 6.47 2.90
N VAL A 7 -4.24 7.07 2.01
CA VAL A 7 -4.27 6.81 0.58
C VAL A 7 -3.12 5.86 0.24
N VAL A 8 -3.46 4.75 -0.40
CA VAL A 8 -2.50 3.75 -0.88
C VAL A 8 -2.34 3.92 -2.37
N THR A 9 -1.10 4.08 -2.82
CA THR A 9 -0.76 4.22 -4.24
C THR A 9 0.16 3.10 -4.67
N VAL A 10 0.00 2.66 -5.92
CA VAL A 10 0.87 1.65 -6.53
C VAL A 10 1.43 2.19 -7.85
N ASP A 11 2.75 2.31 -7.94
CA ASP A 11 3.45 2.56 -9.19
C ASP A 11 3.46 1.27 -10.03
N ARG A 12 2.60 1.25 -11.05
CA ARG A 12 2.43 0.10 -11.94
C ARG A 12 3.62 -0.13 -12.87
N THR A 13 4.49 0.86 -13.05
CA THR A 13 5.71 0.72 -13.87
C THR A 13 6.82 -0.01 -13.11
N ARG A 14 6.88 0.19 -11.79
CA ARG A 14 7.82 -0.48 -10.89
C ARG A 14 7.31 -1.82 -10.38
N CYS A 15 6.00 -1.94 -10.15
CA CYS A 15 5.41 -3.13 -9.59
C CYS A 15 5.76 -4.36 -10.44
N ILE A 16 6.46 -5.33 -9.85
CA ILE A 16 6.84 -6.58 -10.53
C ILE A 16 5.84 -7.72 -10.31
N GLY A 17 4.78 -7.51 -9.53
CA GLY A 17 3.77 -8.52 -9.26
C GLY A 17 4.22 -9.63 -8.28
N SER A 18 5.07 -9.30 -7.30
CA SER A 18 5.59 -10.29 -6.34
C SER A 18 4.53 -10.90 -5.42
N GLY A 19 3.38 -10.22 -5.25
CA GLY A 19 2.28 -10.67 -4.39
C GLY A 19 2.53 -10.55 -2.89
N LEU A 20 3.71 -10.09 -2.45
CA LEU A 20 4.03 -9.95 -1.02
C LEU A 20 3.05 -9.00 -0.31
N CYS A 21 2.76 -7.86 -0.92
CA CYS A 21 1.81 -6.88 -0.37
C CYS A 21 0.41 -7.46 -0.15
N ALA A 22 -0.13 -8.20 -1.13
CA ALA A 22 -1.44 -8.83 -1.02
C ALA A 22 -1.47 -9.96 0.02
N ARG A 23 -0.33 -10.58 0.33
CA ARG A 23 -0.21 -11.57 1.41
C ARG A 23 -0.14 -10.92 2.79
N THR A 24 0.50 -9.76 2.89
CA THR A 24 0.73 -9.06 4.17
C THR A 24 -0.46 -8.19 4.58
N ALA A 25 -1.06 -7.48 3.62
CA ALA A 25 -2.23 -6.62 3.84
C ALA A 25 -3.38 -6.98 2.87
N PRO A 26 -3.96 -8.19 2.95
CA PRO A 26 -5.00 -8.65 2.03
C PRO A 26 -6.27 -7.78 2.06
N ASP A 27 -6.54 -7.10 3.18
CA ASP A 27 -7.69 -6.21 3.32
C ASP A 27 -7.50 -4.85 2.60
N ALA A 28 -6.25 -4.50 2.25
CA ALA A 28 -5.91 -3.21 1.64
C ALA A 28 -5.32 -3.33 0.23
N LEU A 29 -4.66 -4.46 -0.08
CA LEU A 29 -3.96 -4.69 -1.34
C LEU A 29 -4.32 -6.05 -1.93
N ALA A 30 -4.57 -6.08 -3.23
CA ALA A 30 -4.83 -7.29 -4.00
C ALA A 30 -3.97 -7.31 -5.26
N LEU A 31 -3.85 -8.47 -5.91
CA LEU A 31 -3.33 -8.54 -7.28
C LEU A 31 -4.49 -8.43 -8.27
N GLY A 32 -4.37 -7.48 -9.19
CA GLY A 32 -5.26 -7.33 -10.32
C GLY A 32 -5.09 -8.45 -11.36
N PRO A 33 -5.97 -8.50 -12.38
CA PRO A 33 -5.93 -9.52 -13.41
C PRO A 33 -4.66 -9.48 -14.27
N ASP A 34 -3.94 -8.36 -14.27
CA ASP A 34 -2.64 -8.19 -14.94
C ASP A 34 -1.44 -8.60 -14.05
N GLY A 35 -1.71 -9.16 -12.87
CA GLY A 35 -0.69 -9.56 -11.91
C GLY A 35 -0.02 -8.38 -11.19
N ARG A 36 -0.55 -7.15 -11.31
CA ARG A 36 -0.03 -5.98 -10.59
C ARG A 36 -0.82 -5.72 -9.32
N ALA A 37 -0.14 -5.19 -8.31
CA ALA A 37 -0.81 -4.80 -7.08
C ALA A 37 -1.79 -3.64 -7.34
N VAL A 38 -2.95 -3.70 -6.67
CA VAL A 38 -3.97 -2.64 -6.67
C VAL A 38 -4.50 -2.45 -5.25
N PRO A 39 -4.79 -1.22 -4.83
CA PRO A 39 -5.54 -0.97 -3.61
C PRO A 39 -6.95 -1.57 -3.72
N VAL A 40 -7.43 -2.22 -2.65
CA VAL A 40 -8.80 -2.75 -2.56
C VAL A 40 -9.80 -1.61 -2.42
N HIS A 41 -9.41 -0.54 -1.73
CA HIS A 41 -10.20 0.65 -1.51
C HIS A 41 -9.40 1.91 -1.89
N PRO A 42 -10.06 3.01 -2.33
CA PRO A 42 -9.40 4.29 -2.60
C PRO A 42 -8.69 4.87 -1.37
N THR A 43 -9.24 4.59 -0.19
CA THR A 43 -8.69 4.94 1.12
C THR A 43 -8.79 3.74 2.04
N ALA A 44 -7.80 3.56 2.91
CA ALA A 44 -7.78 2.49 3.91
C ALA A 44 -7.66 3.06 5.33
N THR A 45 -8.02 2.25 6.31
CA THR A 45 -7.66 2.53 7.71
C THR A 45 -6.16 2.27 7.86
N PRO A 46 -5.40 3.16 8.51
CA PRO A 46 -3.99 2.90 8.81
C PRO A 46 -3.84 1.61 9.59
N SER A 47 -2.94 0.75 9.14
CA SER A 47 -2.60 -0.49 9.85
C SER A 47 -1.11 -0.77 9.72
N HIS A 48 -0.55 -1.45 10.73
CA HIS A 48 0.84 -1.90 10.69
C HIS A 48 1.10 -2.84 9.50
N THR A 49 0.14 -3.70 9.16
CA THR A 49 0.26 -4.61 8.01
C THR A 49 0.33 -3.85 6.69
N LEU A 50 -0.35 -2.71 6.56
CA LEU A 50 -0.32 -1.90 5.34
C LEU A 50 1.01 -1.15 5.20
N THR A 51 1.55 -0.59 6.27
CA THR A 51 2.88 0.04 6.25
C THR A 51 3.97 -1.00 5.98
N GLU A 52 3.91 -2.16 6.64
CA GLU A 52 4.81 -3.29 6.41
C GLU A 52 4.74 -3.80 4.96
N ALA A 53 3.54 -3.87 4.37
CA ALA A 53 3.35 -4.26 2.97
C ALA A 53 4.02 -3.29 1.98
N ALA A 54 4.09 -2.00 2.32
CA ALA A 54 4.77 -1.00 1.52
C ALA A 54 6.31 -1.12 1.65
N GLU A 55 6.80 -1.28 2.88
CA GLU A 55 8.24 -1.45 3.19
C GLU A 55 8.82 -2.73 2.61
N MET A 56 8.10 -3.85 2.68
CA MET A 56 8.59 -5.12 2.14
C MET A 56 8.56 -5.19 0.60
N CYS A 57 8.06 -4.15 -0.07
CA CYS A 57 8.00 -4.13 -1.53
C CYS A 57 9.43 -4.10 -2.09
N PRO A 58 9.89 -5.15 -2.80
CA PRO A 58 11.29 -5.27 -3.22
C PRO A 58 11.72 -4.23 -4.26
N VAL A 59 10.75 -3.47 -4.78
CA VAL A 59 10.91 -2.45 -5.83
C VAL A 59 10.27 -1.12 -5.43
N GLU A 60 9.87 -0.98 -4.16
CA GLU A 60 9.28 0.25 -3.61
C GLU A 60 8.15 0.83 -4.47
N ALA A 61 7.30 -0.06 -5.00
CA ALA A 61 6.20 0.31 -5.87
C ALA A 61 4.96 0.79 -5.11
N ILE A 62 4.97 0.77 -3.78
CA ILE A 62 3.79 1.05 -2.95
C ILE A 62 4.13 2.21 -2.04
N ALA A 63 3.24 3.20 -1.95
CA ALA A 63 3.37 4.29 -1.00
C ALA A 63 2.05 4.53 -0.26
N VAL A 64 2.16 4.74 1.05
CA VAL A 64 1.05 5.00 1.97
C VAL A 64 1.19 6.41 2.49
N HIS A 65 0.15 7.24 2.29
CA HIS A 65 0.15 8.62 2.75
C HIS A 65 -1.06 8.88 3.64
N HIS A 66 -0.91 9.77 4.62
CA HIS A 66 -2.05 10.37 5.30
C HIS A 66 -2.97 11.08 4.29
N ALA A 67 -4.26 10.77 4.31
CA ALA A 67 -5.21 11.34 3.37
C ALA A 67 -5.43 12.83 3.58
N THR A 68 -5.32 13.30 4.82
CA THR A 68 -5.55 14.72 5.16
C THR A 68 -4.29 15.57 4.98
N THR A 69 -3.13 15.08 5.41
CA THR A 69 -1.88 15.86 5.40
C THR A 69 -1.00 15.62 4.17
N GLY A 70 -1.20 14.49 3.47
CA GLY A 70 -0.30 14.05 2.40
C GLY A 70 1.06 13.57 2.89
N GLU A 71 1.26 13.44 4.20
CA GLU A 71 2.50 12.93 4.80
C GLU A 71 2.72 11.46 4.41
N LEU A 72 3.95 11.13 4.00
CA LEU A 72 4.34 9.76 3.70
C LEU A 72 4.49 8.97 5.00
N LEU A 73 3.71 7.91 5.13
CA LEU A 73 3.79 6.97 6.25
C LEU A 73 4.67 5.77 5.96
N ALA A 74 4.67 5.29 4.72
CA ALA A 74 5.50 4.16 4.31
C ALA A 74 5.75 4.18 2.80
N PRO A 75 6.94 3.75 2.34
CA PRO A 75 8.07 3.28 3.16
C PRO A 75 8.83 4.44 3.85
N ILE A 76 9.31 4.23 5.07
CA ILE A 76 10.15 5.18 5.83
C ILE A 76 11.45 4.49 6.26
N TRP A 77 12.51 4.66 5.48
CA TRP A 77 13.84 4.11 5.77
C TRP A 77 14.68 5.06 6.62
#